data_AF-A0A1E4SEA2-F1
#
_entry.id   AF-A0A1E4SEA2-F1
#
_cell.length_a   1.000
_cell.length_b   1.000
_cell.length_c   1.000
_cell.angle_alpha   90.00
_cell.angle_beta   90.00
_cell.angle_gamma   90.00
#
_symmetry.space_group_name_H-M   'P 1'
#
loop_
_entity.id
_entity.type
_entity.pdbx_description
1 polymer ?
#
loop_
_entity_poly.entity_id
_entity_poly.type
_entity_poly.pdbx_seq_one_letter_code
_entity_poly.pdbx_strand_id
1 'polypeptide(L)'
;MSDKESEFERRPNPKGWVPPKAPYNPYDPTDVRPPEGYPSEFKIPGNQPEGFSSIPKNPTQYKKVNETMKRLNYTPRPASELYPGQYKVLRRVDTNQRLNTGSRWFGSFLGGSIVVYFAFFHRWNDGRENVMSDFYRFRLRIKERLVGLTDQDYDDLYHPKGSNVVIKNVRDTDYIPEDIRKTTENEFALNRPSERHVLEAQRLQQEQEENLLREYDMHKQFAAELIRDGDYVPQVDKKKKWFGIW
;
A
#
# COMPACT_ATOMS: atom_id res chain seq x y z
N MET A 1 -42.34 41.58 -23.24
CA MET A 1 -42.29 42.26 -21.92
C MET A 1 -43.12 41.40 -20.98
N SER A 2 -42.47 40.70 -20.05
CA SER A 2 -43.05 39.95 -18.91
C SER A 2 -43.95 38.73 -19.22
N ASP A 3 -43.33 37.59 -19.56
CA ASP A 3 -43.90 36.28 -19.21
C ASP A 3 -43.72 36.08 -17.70
N LYS A 4 -44.77 36.34 -16.92
CA LYS A 4 -44.84 35.91 -15.52
C LYS A 4 -45.52 34.55 -15.51
N GLU A 5 -44.75 33.54 -15.14
CA GLU A 5 -45.23 32.21 -14.76
C GLU A 5 -46.44 32.37 -13.84
N SER A 6 -47.58 31.85 -14.25
CA SER A 6 -48.67 31.59 -13.32
C SER A 6 -48.26 30.36 -12.52
N GLU A 7 -47.57 30.61 -11.41
CA GLU A 7 -47.37 29.63 -10.36
C GLU A 7 -48.78 29.16 -9.94
N PHE A 8 -49.17 27.97 -10.38
CA PHE A 8 -50.45 27.39 -10.03
C PHE A 8 -50.48 27.21 -8.51
N GLU A 9 -51.07 28.16 -7.78
CA GLU A 9 -51.31 28.05 -6.35
C GLU A 9 -52.16 26.79 -6.10
N ARG A 10 -51.52 25.71 -5.67
CA ARG A 10 -52.22 24.52 -5.20
C ARG A 10 -53.08 24.93 -4.01
N ARG A 11 -54.35 24.54 -4.04
CA ARG A 11 -55.23 24.68 -2.87
C ARG A 11 -54.57 24.00 -1.67
N PRO A 12 -54.53 24.64 -0.48
CA PRO A 12 -53.99 24.01 0.71
C PRO A 12 -54.81 22.75 1.02
N ASN A 13 -54.11 21.69 1.44
CA ASN A 13 -54.76 20.44 1.79
C ASN A 13 -55.74 20.68 2.96
N PRO A 14 -56.90 19.99 2.98
CA PRO A 14 -57.88 20.16 4.05
C PRO A 14 -57.28 19.79 5.42
N LYS A 15 -57.80 20.39 6.48
CA LYS A 15 -57.33 20.16 7.86
C LYS A 15 -57.49 18.67 8.21
N GLY A 16 -56.38 17.96 8.41
CA GLY A 16 -56.34 16.51 8.65
C GLY A 16 -55.89 15.64 7.47
N TRP A 17 -55.49 16.25 6.35
CA TRP A 17 -54.95 15.50 5.21
C TRP A 17 -53.56 14.94 5.50
N VAL A 18 -53.38 13.64 5.26
CA VAL A 18 -52.10 12.92 5.37
C VAL A 18 -51.78 12.33 3.99
N PRO A 19 -50.54 12.46 3.47
CA PRO A 19 -50.19 11.91 2.16
C PRO A 19 -50.36 10.37 2.12
N PRO A 20 -50.74 9.79 0.96
CA PRO A 20 -50.89 8.34 0.83
C PRO A 20 -49.54 7.59 0.99
N LYS A 21 -49.58 6.46 1.69
CA LYS A 21 -48.43 5.73 2.27
C LYS A 21 -47.90 4.61 1.34
N ALA A 22 -46.59 4.45 1.21
CA ALA A 22 -45.96 3.32 0.52
C ALA A 22 -45.36 2.30 1.51
N PRO A 23 -45.28 0.99 1.20
CA PRO A 23 -46.12 0.20 0.30
C PRO A 23 -47.08 -0.68 1.12
N TYR A 24 -48.38 -0.48 0.92
CA TYR A 24 -49.42 -1.46 1.26
C TYR A 24 -49.05 -2.82 0.65
N ASN A 25 -49.09 -3.90 1.44
CA ASN A 25 -48.99 -5.27 0.90
C ASN A 25 -50.40 -5.71 0.49
N PRO A 26 -50.74 -5.71 -0.81
CA PRO A 26 -52.10 -6.00 -1.26
C PRO A 26 -52.50 -7.47 -1.07
N TYR A 27 -51.60 -8.33 -0.61
CA TYR A 27 -51.80 -9.76 -0.47
C TYR A 27 -51.99 -10.24 0.97
N ASP A 28 -51.91 -9.36 1.97
CA ASP A 28 -52.11 -9.73 3.38
C ASP A 28 -53.36 -9.01 3.95
N PRO A 29 -54.52 -9.69 4.01
CA PRO A 29 -55.76 -9.11 4.53
C PRO A 29 -55.76 -8.92 6.05
N THR A 30 -54.70 -9.35 6.76
CA THR A 30 -54.56 -9.27 8.22
C THR A 30 -53.52 -8.26 8.69
N ASP A 31 -53.03 -7.39 7.79
CA ASP A 31 -51.95 -6.46 8.08
C ASP A 31 -52.40 -5.31 9.03
N VAL A 32 -52.26 -5.52 10.35
CA VAL A 32 -52.55 -4.54 11.42
C VAL A 32 -51.29 -3.71 11.76
N ARG A 33 -50.60 -3.19 10.75
CA ARG A 33 -49.42 -2.33 10.97
C ARG A 33 -49.82 -0.95 11.53
N PRO A 34 -49.01 -0.38 12.45
CA PRO A 34 -49.19 1.00 12.90
C PRO A 34 -49.22 1.99 11.72
N PRO A 35 -49.98 3.10 11.83
CA PRO A 35 -50.07 4.12 10.79
C PRO A 35 -48.73 4.80 10.49
N GLU A 36 -47.72 4.62 11.35
CA GLU A 36 -46.34 5.07 11.14
C GLU A 36 -45.41 3.97 10.60
N GLY A 37 -45.82 2.69 10.49
CA GLY A 37 -44.93 1.57 10.10
C GLY A 37 -44.02 1.12 11.26
N TYR A 38 -43.25 0.04 11.07
CA TYR A 38 -42.27 -0.37 12.09
C TYR A 38 -40.98 0.45 11.94
N PRO A 39 -40.35 0.90 13.04
CA PRO A 39 -39.07 1.63 13.00
C PRO A 39 -37.95 0.93 12.21
N SER A 40 -38.02 -0.40 12.06
CA SER A 40 -37.10 -1.22 11.27
C SER A 40 -37.25 -1.10 9.75
N GLU A 41 -38.41 -0.62 9.28
CA GLU A 41 -38.70 -0.43 7.85
C GLU A 41 -38.19 0.93 7.34
N PHE A 42 -37.90 1.85 8.26
CA PHE A 42 -37.30 3.14 7.93
C PHE A 42 -35.80 3.00 7.74
N LYS A 43 -35.34 3.35 6.54
CA LYS A 43 -33.91 3.51 6.28
C LYS A 43 -33.40 4.61 7.22
N ILE A 44 -32.43 4.26 8.08
CA ILE A 44 -31.79 5.20 9.00
C ILE A 44 -31.25 6.38 8.16
N PRO A 45 -31.65 7.63 8.47
CA PRO A 45 -31.16 8.79 7.74
C PRO A 45 -29.62 8.84 7.82
N GLY A 46 -28.96 8.92 6.66
CA GLY A 46 -27.50 9.07 6.57
C GLY A 46 -26.72 7.92 5.92
N ASN A 47 -27.33 6.76 5.69
CA ASN A 47 -26.62 5.59 5.12
C ASN A 47 -26.77 5.38 3.61
N GLN A 48 -27.65 6.12 2.92
CA GLN A 48 -27.78 6.05 1.46
C GLN A 48 -27.60 7.44 0.84
N PRO A 49 -26.86 7.56 -0.27
CA PRO A 49 -26.79 8.81 -1.02
C PRO A 49 -28.18 9.17 -1.53
N GLU A 50 -28.64 10.40 -1.24
CA GLU A 50 -29.97 10.92 -1.60
C GLU A 50 -30.13 11.16 -3.12
N GLY A 51 -29.05 11.03 -3.89
CA GLY A 51 -29.08 11.12 -5.35
C GLY A 51 -27.71 10.94 -6.00
N PHE A 52 -27.67 10.99 -7.33
CA PHE A 52 -26.43 10.87 -8.14
C PHE A 52 -25.38 11.95 -7.84
N SER A 53 -25.81 13.10 -7.32
CA SER A 53 -24.95 14.24 -6.97
C SER A 53 -24.38 14.18 -5.54
N SER A 54 -24.87 13.27 -4.70
CA SER A 54 -24.44 13.20 -3.31
C SER A 54 -23.18 12.35 -3.15
N ILE A 55 -22.18 12.93 -2.47
CA ILE A 55 -20.88 12.30 -2.24
C ILE A 55 -21.08 11.11 -1.27
N PRO A 56 -20.72 9.88 -1.65
CA PRO A 56 -20.89 8.73 -0.76
C PRO A 56 -19.97 8.87 0.46
N LYS A 57 -20.53 8.66 1.65
CA LYS A 57 -19.78 8.74 2.91
C LYS A 57 -19.00 7.45 3.22
N ASN A 58 -19.41 6.32 2.63
CA ASN A 58 -18.79 5.01 2.86
C ASN A 58 -17.96 4.53 1.65
N PRO A 59 -16.76 3.94 1.86
CA PRO A 59 -15.86 3.51 0.78
C PRO A 59 -16.44 2.42 -0.14
N THR A 60 -17.33 1.57 0.39
CA THR A 60 -18.01 0.51 -0.38
C THR A 60 -19.02 1.06 -1.40
N GLN A 61 -19.49 2.29 -1.21
CA GLN A 61 -20.44 2.94 -2.12
C GLN A 61 -19.74 3.51 -3.36
N TYR A 62 -18.51 4.01 -3.23
CA TYR A 62 -17.70 4.44 -4.38
C TYR A 62 -17.45 3.31 -5.38
N LYS A 63 -17.24 2.08 -4.89
CA LYS A 63 -17.08 0.90 -5.76
C LYS A 63 -18.35 0.64 -6.58
N LYS A 64 -19.53 0.70 -5.94
CA LYS A 64 -20.82 0.54 -6.59
C LYS A 64 -21.10 1.65 -7.61
N VAL A 65 -20.81 2.91 -7.27
CA VAL A 65 -20.96 4.06 -8.20
C VAL A 65 -20.02 3.93 -9.41
N ASN A 66 -18.77 3.50 -9.21
CA ASN A 66 -17.85 3.28 -10.31
C ASN A 66 -18.28 2.11 -11.20
N GLU A 67 -18.83 1.03 -10.63
CA GLU A 67 -19.40 -0.08 -11.40
C GLU A 67 -20.65 0.34 -12.17
N THR A 68 -21.55 1.12 -11.57
CA THR A 68 -22.74 1.64 -12.25
C THR A 68 -22.37 2.64 -13.33
N MET A 69 -21.40 3.54 -13.11
CA MET A 69 -20.87 4.45 -14.13
C MET A 69 -20.19 3.70 -15.28
N LYS A 70 -19.43 2.64 -15.00
CA LYS A 70 -18.86 1.77 -16.04
C LYS A 70 -19.94 1.02 -16.83
N ARG A 71 -21.07 0.70 -16.20
CA ARG A 71 -22.22 0.05 -16.84
C ARG A 71 -23.10 1.04 -17.63
N LEU A 72 -23.20 2.29 -17.16
CA LEU A 72 -23.93 3.39 -17.78
C LEU A 72 -23.16 4.07 -18.92
N ASN A 73 -21.83 4.01 -18.91
CA ASN A 73 -20.98 4.31 -20.07
C ASN A 73 -21.19 3.24 -21.15
N TYR A 74 -22.38 3.26 -21.74
CA TYR A 74 -22.75 2.55 -22.93
C TYR A 74 -21.94 3.15 -24.08
N THR A 75 -20.74 2.60 -24.28
CA THR A 75 -20.11 2.72 -25.60
C THR A 75 -21.03 1.96 -26.56
N PRO A 76 -21.69 2.61 -27.54
CA PRO A 76 -22.61 1.91 -28.42
C PRO A 76 -21.81 0.85 -29.17
N ARG A 77 -22.00 -0.41 -28.76
CA ARG A 77 -21.35 -1.53 -29.42
C ARG A 77 -22.19 -1.86 -30.66
N PRO A 78 -21.59 -1.96 -31.84
CA PRO A 78 -22.33 -2.43 -33.02
C PRO A 78 -22.86 -3.85 -32.77
N ALA A 79 -24.04 -4.16 -33.28
CA ALA A 79 -24.61 -5.50 -33.21
C ALA A 79 -23.69 -6.51 -33.90
N SER A 80 -23.61 -7.73 -33.36
CA SER A 80 -22.78 -8.78 -33.95
C SER A 80 -23.44 -9.35 -35.21
N GLU A 81 -22.68 -9.43 -36.30
CA GLU A 81 -23.14 -9.99 -37.57
C GLU A 81 -23.20 -11.53 -37.52
N LEU A 82 -22.37 -12.14 -36.66
CA LEU A 82 -22.22 -13.60 -36.58
C LEU A 82 -23.21 -14.25 -35.60
N TYR A 83 -23.62 -13.53 -34.54
CA TYR A 83 -24.55 -14.02 -33.51
C TYR A 83 -25.69 -13.02 -33.29
N PRO A 84 -26.92 -13.31 -33.75
CA PRO A 84 -28.05 -12.42 -33.55
C PRO A 84 -28.35 -12.23 -32.05
N GLY A 85 -28.68 -11.00 -31.65
CA GLY A 85 -28.96 -10.65 -30.25
C GLY A 85 -27.72 -10.41 -29.37
N GLN A 86 -26.51 -10.55 -29.91
CA GLN A 86 -25.26 -10.23 -29.20
C GLN A 86 -24.60 -8.97 -29.79
N TYR A 87 -23.89 -8.21 -28.95
CA TYR A 87 -23.08 -7.07 -29.39
C TYR A 87 -21.66 -7.51 -29.78
N LYS A 88 -21.02 -6.86 -30.76
CA LYS A 88 -19.62 -7.11 -31.11
C LYS A 88 -18.73 -6.82 -29.90
N VAL A 89 -17.88 -7.79 -29.55
CA VAL A 89 -16.79 -7.57 -28.59
C VAL A 89 -15.67 -6.86 -29.34
N LEU A 90 -15.68 -5.53 -29.28
CA LEU A 90 -14.57 -4.73 -29.81
C LEU A 90 -13.33 -4.98 -28.94
N ARG A 91 -12.31 -5.64 -29.51
CA ARG A 91 -10.98 -5.67 -28.89
C ARG A 91 -10.40 -4.27 -29.01
N ARG A 92 -9.97 -3.70 -27.89
CA ARG A 92 -9.23 -2.43 -27.88
C ARG A 92 -7.95 -2.62 -28.71
N VAL A 93 -7.87 -1.94 -29.84
CA VAL A 93 -6.64 -1.90 -30.64
C VAL A 93 -5.80 -0.76 -30.09
N ASP A 94 -4.72 -1.09 -29.40
CA ASP A 94 -3.74 -0.10 -28.97
C ASP A 94 -2.80 0.19 -30.14
N THR A 95 -3.13 1.22 -30.92
CA THR A 95 -2.36 1.61 -32.12
C THR A 95 -0.92 1.97 -31.80
N ASN A 96 -0.64 2.43 -30.57
CA ASN A 96 0.68 2.86 -30.11
C ASN A 96 1.37 1.82 -29.22
N GLN A 97 0.86 0.58 -29.14
CA GLN A 97 1.40 -0.45 -28.24
C GLN A 97 2.91 -0.66 -28.41
N ARG A 98 3.40 -0.70 -29.66
CA ARG A 98 4.84 -0.87 -29.96
C ARG A 98 5.67 0.31 -29.50
N LEU A 99 5.18 1.54 -29.69
CA LEU A 99 5.86 2.76 -29.27
C LEU A 99 5.87 2.90 -27.74
N ASN A 100 4.76 2.59 -27.08
CA ASN A 100 4.65 2.60 -25.62
C ASN A 100 5.55 1.54 -24.98
N THR A 101 5.63 0.36 -25.59
CA THR A 101 6.54 -0.69 -25.14
C THR A 101 7.99 -0.25 -25.37
N GLY A 102 8.33 0.25 -26.56
CA GLY A 102 9.67 0.72 -26.90
C GLY A 102 10.15 1.84 -25.99
N SER A 103 9.32 2.86 -25.75
CA SER A 103 9.64 3.98 -24.85
C SER A 103 9.82 3.53 -23.40
N ARG A 104 9.03 2.57 -22.91
CA ARG A 104 9.21 2.01 -21.57
C ARG A 104 10.53 1.27 -21.43
N TRP A 105 10.88 0.42 -22.40
CA TRP A 105 12.16 -0.29 -22.40
C TRP A 105 13.34 0.68 -22.53
N PHE A 106 13.24 1.65 -23.43
CA PHE A 106 14.28 2.67 -23.63
C PHE A 106 14.47 3.53 -22.39
N GLY A 107 13.39 3.99 -21.74
CA GLY A 107 13.47 4.75 -20.50
C GLY A 107 14.07 3.95 -19.36
N SER A 108 13.70 2.67 -19.24
CA SER A 108 14.29 1.77 -18.23
C SER A 108 15.78 1.53 -18.49
N PHE A 109 16.16 1.32 -19.75
CA PHE A 109 17.55 1.16 -20.16
C PHE A 109 18.37 2.43 -19.90
N LEU A 110 17.86 3.60 -20.28
CA LEU A 110 18.52 4.88 -20.07
C LEU A 110 18.70 5.17 -18.58
N GLY A 111 17.64 5.00 -17.78
CA GLY A 111 17.71 5.16 -16.34
C GLY A 111 18.71 4.21 -15.69
N GLY A 112 18.68 2.93 -16.07
CA GLY A 112 19.64 1.93 -15.60
C GLY A 112 21.08 2.28 -15.99
N SER A 113 21.29 2.71 -17.24
CA SER A 113 22.61 3.12 -17.74
C SER A 113 23.18 4.29 -16.95
N ILE A 114 22.35 5.29 -16.64
CA ILE A 114 22.74 6.44 -15.81
C ILE A 114 23.18 5.97 -14.41
N VAL A 115 22.38 5.12 -13.76
CA VAL A 115 22.71 4.59 -12.42
C VAL A 115 24.02 3.79 -12.45
N VAL A 116 24.20 2.90 -13.44
CA VAL A 116 25.43 2.10 -13.59
C VAL A 116 26.64 3.00 -13.85
N TYR A 117 26.51 4.01 -14.71
CA TYR A 117 27.58 4.98 -14.96
C TYR A 117 27.99 5.71 -13.68
N PHE A 118 27.01 6.22 -12.94
CA PHE A 118 27.27 6.92 -11.68
C PHE A 118 27.88 6.01 -10.60
N ALA A 119 27.48 4.75 -10.52
CA ALA A 119 28.01 3.83 -9.52
C ALA A 119 29.43 3.34 -9.86
N PHE A 120 29.72 3.02 -11.13
CA PHE A 120 30.96 2.32 -11.51
C PHE A 120 32.01 3.18 -12.21
N PHE A 121 31.62 4.25 -12.91
CA PHE A 121 32.53 5.03 -13.76
C PHE A 121 32.73 6.45 -13.26
N HIS A 122 31.75 7.03 -12.58
CA HIS A 122 31.85 8.39 -12.10
C HIS A 122 32.67 8.49 -10.81
N ARG A 123 33.66 9.39 -10.82
CA ARG A 123 34.49 9.70 -9.66
C ARG A 123 33.77 10.72 -8.77
N TRP A 124 33.24 10.28 -7.65
CA TRP A 124 32.55 11.14 -6.69
C TRP A 124 33.52 11.77 -5.69
N ASN A 125 33.20 12.99 -5.22
CA ASN A 125 33.90 13.68 -4.12
C ASN A 125 35.44 13.64 -4.23
N ASP A 126 35.99 13.83 -5.44
CA ASP A 126 37.44 13.76 -5.72
C ASP A 126 38.15 12.48 -5.24
N GLY A 127 37.42 11.35 -5.23
CA GLY A 127 37.92 10.04 -4.81
C GLY A 127 37.85 9.79 -3.31
N ARG A 128 37.15 10.63 -2.53
CA ARG A 128 36.85 10.35 -1.12
C ARG A 128 35.83 9.23 -0.99
N GLU A 129 35.97 8.43 0.07
CA GLU A 129 35.09 7.30 0.33
C GLU A 129 33.63 7.70 0.47
N ASN A 130 32.78 6.92 -0.20
CA ASN A 130 31.34 7.04 -0.19
C ASN A 130 30.71 5.66 -0.35
N VAL A 131 29.38 5.56 -0.25
CA VAL A 131 28.67 4.27 -0.36
C VAL A 131 28.88 3.59 -1.72
N MET A 132 29.22 4.34 -2.76
CA MET A 132 29.41 3.82 -4.12
C MET A 132 30.88 3.50 -4.45
N SER A 133 31.83 3.79 -3.55
CA SER A 133 33.27 3.69 -3.87
C SER A 133 33.71 2.26 -4.11
N ASP A 134 33.03 1.28 -3.50
CA ASP A 134 33.34 -0.14 -3.68
C ASP A 134 33.06 -0.62 -5.11
N PHE A 135 31.97 -0.15 -5.72
CA PHE A 135 31.64 -0.48 -7.10
C PHE A 135 32.64 0.13 -8.09
N TYR A 136 33.01 1.39 -7.88
CA TYR A 136 34.05 2.05 -8.65
C TYR A 136 35.40 1.33 -8.53
N ARG A 137 35.83 0.97 -7.31
CA ARG A 137 37.08 0.21 -7.06
C ARG A 137 37.05 -1.18 -7.68
N PHE A 138 35.91 -1.88 -7.64
CA PHE A 138 35.77 -3.17 -8.30
C PHE A 138 36.01 -3.06 -9.81
N ARG A 139 35.44 -2.02 -10.46
CA ARG A 139 35.71 -1.72 -11.86
C ARG A 139 37.18 -1.38 -12.10
N LEU A 140 37.85 -0.66 -11.19
CA LEU A 140 39.28 -0.39 -11.28
C LEU A 140 40.12 -1.67 -11.19
N ARG A 141 39.81 -2.61 -10.30
CA ARG A 141 40.48 -3.93 -10.23
C ARG A 141 40.33 -4.73 -11.53
N ILE A 142 39.15 -4.68 -12.15
CA ILE A 142 38.94 -5.32 -13.45
C ILE A 142 39.76 -4.61 -14.53
N LYS A 143 39.77 -3.27 -14.54
CA LYS A 143 40.53 -2.46 -15.49
C LYS A 143 42.04 -2.73 -15.38
N GLU A 144 42.56 -2.81 -14.16
CA GLU A 144 43.95 -3.16 -13.87
C GLU A 144 44.34 -4.49 -14.52
N ARG A 145 43.48 -5.50 -14.39
CA ARG A 145 43.72 -6.84 -14.94
C ARG A 145 43.69 -6.90 -16.47
N LEU A 146 42.93 -6.01 -17.12
CA LEU A 146 42.69 -6.08 -18.57
C LEU A 146 43.56 -5.12 -19.39
N VAL A 147 43.71 -3.87 -18.94
CA VAL A 147 44.28 -2.78 -19.73
C VAL A 147 45.35 -2.00 -18.97
N GLY A 148 45.37 -2.09 -17.64
CA GLY A 148 46.21 -1.28 -16.76
C GLY A 148 45.49 -0.03 -16.23
N LEU A 149 46.06 0.55 -15.18
CA LEU A 149 45.54 1.73 -14.48
C LEU A 149 46.32 2.98 -14.89
N THR A 150 45.66 4.14 -14.86
CA THR A 150 46.34 5.44 -14.86
C THR A 150 46.86 5.73 -13.45
N ASP A 151 47.84 6.62 -13.29
CA ASP A 151 48.38 6.96 -11.97
C ASP A 151 47.29 7.40 -10.97
N GLN A 152 46.31 8.18 -11.44
CA GLN A 152 45.16 8.59 -10.63
C GLN A 152 44.25 7.43 -10.23
N ASP A 153 43.98 6.50 -11.15
CA ASP A 153 43.15 5.33 -10.85
C ASP A 153 43.89 4.37 -9.92
N TYR A 154 45.22 4.30 -10.04
CA TYR A 154 46.08 3.51 -9.15
C TYR A 154 46.03 4.04 -7.72
N ASP A 155 46.18 5.36 -7.54
CA ASP A 155 46.03 5.99 -6.24
C ASP A 155 44.63 5.80 -5.66
N ASP A 156 43.57 5.94 -6.47
CA ASP A 156 42.20 5.74 -5.98
C ASP A 156 41.91 4.28 -5.57
N LEU A 157 42.66 3.30 -6.12
CA LEU A 157 42.52 1.88 -5.80
C LEU A 157 43.33 1.46 -4.56
N TYR A 158 44.59 1.90 -4.47
CA TYR A 158 45.54 1.46 -3.44
C TYR A 158 45.69 2.45 -2.27
N HIS A 159 45.38 3.73 -2.48
CA HIS A 159 45.49 4.80 -1.49
C HIS A 159 44.12 5.49 -1.28
N PRO A 160 43.12 4.78 -0.75
CA PRO A 160 41.78 5.31 -0.58
C PRO A 160 41.75 6.52 0.37
N LYS A 161 41.17 7.64 -0.09
CA LYS A 161 40.97 8.83 0.75
C LYS A 161 39.79 8.59 1.70
N GLY A 162 40.01 8.74 3.01
CA GLY A 162 38.98 8.51 4.03
C GLY A 162 37.72 9.36 3.84
N SER A 163 36.60 8.89 4.41
CA SER A 163 35.30 9.56 4.26
C SER A 163 35.29 10.93 4.98
N ASN A 164 34.73 11.95 4.33
CA ASN A 164 34.49 13.26 4.95
C ASN A 164 33.29 13.28 5.92
N VAL A 165 32.58 12.16 6.03
CA VAL A 165 31.35 12.11 6.79
C VAL A 165 31.70 11.76 8.23
N VAL A 166 31.96 12.80 9.03
CA VAL A 166 31.96 12.64 10.48
C VAL A 166 30.51 12.43 10.90
N ILE A 167 30.12 11.17 11.13
CA ILE A 167 28.88 10.84 11.81
C ILE A 167 29.01 11.42 13.22
N LYS A 168 28.45 12.61 13.44
CA LYS A 168 28.31 13.13 14.80
C LYS A 168 27.25 12.26 15.47
N ASN A 169 27.66 11.45 16.45
CA ASN A 169 26.73 10.82 17.38
C ASN A 169 25.99 11.96 18.11
N VAL A 170 24.82 12.33 17.61
CA VAL A 170 23.91 13.25 18.30
C VAL A 170 23.45 12.51 19.54
N ARG A 171 23.59 13.13 20.71
CA ARG A 171 23.11 12.54 21.96
C ARG A 171 21.60 12.44 21.89
N ASP A 172 21.02 11.35 22.41
CA ASP A 172 19.56 11.20 22.63
C ASP A 172 18.96 12.39 23.40
N THR A 173 19.83 13.18 24.04
CA THR A 173 19.43 14.39 24.73
C THR A 173 18.81 15.47 23.83
N ASP A 174 19.08 15.42 22.54
CA ASP A 174 18.67 16.50 21.62
C ASP A 174 17.37 16.15 20.86
N TYR A 175 16.89 14.90 20.98
CA TYR A 175 15.73 14.40 20.23
C TYR A 175 14.45 14.23 21.07
N ILE A 176 14.56 14.08 22.40
CA ILE A 176 13.40 13.92 23.28
C ILE A 176 12.95 15.30 23.76
N PRO A 177 11.77 15.82 23.34
CA PRO A 177 11.28 17.10 23.81
C PRO A 177 11.11 17.11 25.34
N GLU A 178 11.43 18.25 25.97
CA GLU A 178 11.41 18.47 27.43
C GLU A 178 10.07 18.04 28.07
N ASP A 179 8.97 18.16 27.34
CA ASP A 179 7.62 17.82 27.79
C ASP A 179 7.42 16.32 28.06
N ILE A 180 8.17 15.47 27.35
CA ILE A 180 8.16 14.00 27.57
C ILE A 180 9.13 13.63 28.71
N ARG A 181 10.16 14.45 28.95
CA ARG A 181 11.14 14.19 30.02
C ARG A 181 10.58 14.42 31.41
N LYS A 182 9.76 15.45 31.57
CA LYS A 182 9.16 15.82 32.86
C LYS A 182 7.72 15.34 32.88
N THR A 183 7.51 14.08 33.22
CA THR A 183 6.18 13.60 33.61
C THR A 183 5.71 14.46 34.78
N THR A 184 4.68 15.29 34.59
CA THR A 184 4.09 16.07 35.67
C THR A 184 3.44 15.09 36.65
N GLU A 185 4.09 14.90 37.80
CA GLU A 185 3.62 14.01 38.85
C GLU A 185 2.35 14.58 39.50
N ASN A 186 1.18 14.27 38.94
CA ASN A 186 -0.10 14.47 39.61
C ASN A 186 -0.47 13.19 40.38
N GLU A 187 -1.13 13.31 41.55
CA GLU A 187 -1.52 12.18 42.42
C GLU A 187 -2.36 11.09 41.72
N PHE A 188 -3.00 11.39 40.58
CA PHE A 188 -3.76 10.44 39.77
C PHE A 188 -2.94 9.75 38.66
N ALA A 189 -1.71 10.20 38.38
CA ALA A 189 -0.81 9.63 37.38
C ALA A 189 -0.11 8.35 37.86
N LEU A 190 -0.08 8.09 39.17
CA LEU A 190 0.57 6.91 39.75
C LEU A 190 -0.06 5.56 39.33
N ASN A 191 -1.27 5.57 38.77
CA ASN A 191 -1.99 4.35 38.40
C ASN A 191 -1.90 4.00 36.90
N ARG A 192 -1.28 4.82 36.05
CA ARG A 192 -1.12 4.54 34.62
C ARG A 192 0.35 4.49 34.23
N PRO A 193 0.81 3.45 33.50
CA PRO A 193 2.16 3.44 32.96
C PRO A 193 2.40 4.70 32.13
N SER A 194 3.46 5.45 32.44
CA SER A 194 3.86 6.58 31.63
C SER A 194 4.33 6.10 30.26
N GLU A 195 4.24 6.96 29.24
CA GLU A 195 4.72 6.63 27.89
C GLU A 195 6.18 6.20 27.90
N ARG A 196 7.00 6.75 28.80
CA ARG A 196 8.39 6.32 29.02
C ARG A 196 8.47 4.85 29.47
N HIS A 197 7.67 4.44 30.45
CA HIS A 197 7.65 3.04 30.91
C HIS A 197 7.16 2.09 29.81
N VAL A 198 6.23 2.55 28.96
CA VAL A 198 5.76 1.78 27.80
C VAL A 198 6.88 1.63 26.76
N LEU A 199 7.61 2.71 26.46
CA LEU A 199 8.74 2.68 25.52
C LEU A 199 9.91 1.82 26.04
N GLU A 200 10.20 1.89 27.34
CA GLU A 200 11.21 1.06 27.98
C GLU A 200 10.80 -0.43 27.97
N ALA A 201 9.52 -0.72 28.24
CA ALA A 201 8.98 -2.08 28.13
C ALA A 201 9.04 -2.62 26.69
N GLN A 202 8.74 -1.79 25.69
CA GLN A 202 8.86 -2.18 24.27
C GLN A 202 10.31 -2.43 23.87
N ARG A 203 11.25 -1.61 24.35
CA ARG A 203 12.68 -1.82 24.12
C ARG A 203 13.15 -3.14 24.73
N LEU A 204 12.76 -3.40 25.98
CA LEU A 204 13.12 -4.64 26.67
C LEU A 204 12.51 -5.87 25.98
N GLN A 205 11.30 -5.75 25.45
CA GLN A 205 10.67 -6.78 24.65
C GLN A 205 11.44 -7.04 23.34
N GLN A 206 11.84 -5.98 22.61
CA GLN A 206 12.63 -6.12 21.38
C GLN A 206 14.00 -6.76 21.65
N GLU A 207 14.67 -6.38 22.73
CA GLU A 207 15.96 -6.98 23.13
C GLU A 207 15.79 -8.48 23.44
N GLN A 208 14.69 -8.89 24.07
CA GLN A 208 14.39 -10.30 24.32
C GLN A 208 14.08 -11.06 23.02
N GLU A 209 13.31 -10.47 22.11
CA GLU A 209 12.98 -11.07 20.81
C GLU A 209 14.24 -11.24 19.94
N GLU A 210 15.13 -10.26 19.92
CA GLU A 210 16.42 -10.35 19.23
C GLU A 210 17.33 -11.42 19.83
N ASN A 211 17.41 -11.51 21.16
CA ASN A 211 18.21 -12.54 21.82
C ASN A 211 17.66 -13.94 21.49
N LEU A 212 16.34 -14.11 21.52
CA LEU A 212 15.69 -15.37 21.17
C LEU A 212 15.90 -15.75 19.69
N LEU A 213 15.86 -14.78 18.78
CA LEU A 213 16.20 -14.97 17.37
C LEU A 213 17.65 -15.41 17.18
N ARG A 214 18.59 -14.77 17.90
CA ARG A 214 20.01 -15.14 17.85
C ARG A 214 20.24 -16.55 18.41
N GLU A 215 19.60 -16.91 19.52
CA GLU A 215 19.66 -18.27 20.07
C GLU A 215 19.11 -19.30 19.07
N TYR A 216 17.98 -19.01 18.44
CA TYR A 216 17.39 -19.90 17.43
C TYR A 216 18.33 -20.10 16.23
N ASP A 217 18.95 -19.03 15.74
CA ASP A 217 19.92 -19.10 14.65
C ASP A 217 21.17 -19.89 15.05
N MET A 218 21.67 -19.71 16.28
CA MET A 218 22.77 -20.50 16.84
C MET A 218 22.41 -21.98 16.93
N HIS A 219 21.22 -22.33 17.42
CA HIS A 219 20.73 -23.70 17.47
C HIS A 219 20.59 -24.32 16.08
N LYS A 220 20.14 -23.54 15.09
CA LYS A 220 20.03 -23.99 13.70
C LYS A 220 21.39 -24.24 13.07
N GLN A 221 22.37 -23.36 13.32
CA GLN A 221 23.75 -23.55 12.86
C GLN A 221 24.38 -24.79 13.50
N PHE A 222 24.25 -24.94 14.81
CA PHE A 222 24.74 -26.12 15.53
C PHE A 222 24.09 -27.43 15.05
N ALA A 223 22.77 -27.43 14.81
CA ALA A 223 22.08 -28.58 14.24
C ALA A 223 22.55 -28.89 12.80
N ALA A 224 22.83 -27.87 12.00
CA ALA A 224 23.38 -28.06 10.66
C ALA A 224 24.82 -28.61 10.69
N GLU A 225 25.63 -28.19 11.66
CA GLU A 225 26.97 -28.71 11.90
C GLU A 225 26.93 -30.19 12.35
N LEU A 226 26.05 -30.55 13.30
CA LEU A 226 25.83 -31.94 13.71
C LEU A 226 25.39 -32.86 12.56
N ILE A 227 24.54 -32.36 11.66
CA ILE A 227 24.13 -33.09 10.44
C ILE A 227 25.31 -33.23 9.47
N ARG A 228 26.17 -32.21 9.38
CA ARG A 228 27.34 -32.19 8.49
C ARG A 228 28.45 -33.11 8.98
N ASP A 229 28.68 -33.17 10.29
CA ASP A 229 29.71 -33.98 10.93
C ASP A 229 29.27 -35.46 11.08
N GLY A 230 28.01 -35.76 10.76
CA GLY A 230 27.51 -37.14 10.59
C GLY A 230 27.03 -37.82 11.88
N ASP A 231 27.07 -37.11 13.02
CA ASP A 231 26.67 -37.62 14.33
C ASP A 231 25.14 -37.69 14.52
N TYR A 232 24.36 -37.03 13.66
CA TYR A 232 22.90 -37.05 13.70
C TYR A 232 22.27 -37.22 12.31
N VAL A 233 21.57 -38.34 12.09
CA VAL A 233 20.75 -38.57 10.90
C VAL A 233 19.30 -38.23 11.24
N PRO A 234 18.72 -37.14 10.69
CA PRO A 234 17.33 -36.84 10.96
C PRO A 234 16.44 -37.96 10.42
N GLN A 235 15.71 -38.65 11.31
CA GLN A 235 14.64 -39.56 10.90
C GLN A 235 13.52 -38.71 10.29
N VAL A 236 13.58 -38.52 8.98
CA VAL A 236 12.49 -37.93 8.22
C VAL A 236 11.37 -38.95 8.20
N ASP A 237 10.44 -38.83 9.15
CA ASP A 237 9.16 -39.52 9.09
C ASP A 237 8.45 -39.11 7.80
N LYS A 238 8.59 -39.96 6.78
CA LYS A 238 7.98 -39.79 5.47
C LYS A 238 6.46 -39.81 5.64
N LYS A 239 5.85 -38.62 5.79
CA LYS A 239 4.41 -38.46 5.60
C LYS A 239 4.04 -39.00 4.23
N LYS A 240 3.27 -40.10 4.22
CA LYS A 240 2.76 -40.75 3.01
C LYS A 240 1.95 -39.72 2.22
N LYS A 241 2.48 -39.28 1.07
CA LYS A 241 1.73 -38.51 0.09
C LYS A 241 0.63 -39.41 -0.47
N TRP A 242 -0.61 -39.16 -0.03
CA TRP A 242 -1.79 -39.75 -0.65
C TRP A 242 -2.09 -38.99 -1.94
N PHE A 243 -2.50 -39.74 -2.96
CA PHE A 243 -2.62 -39.30 -4.34
C PHE A 243 -3.54 -38.09 -4.54
N GLY A 244 -3.04 -37.13 -5.35
CA GLY A 244 -3.77 -36.40 -6.38
C GLY A 244 -4.91 -35.47 -5.97
N ILE A 245 -4.66 -34.15 -5.99
CA ILE A 245 -5.50 -33.16 -6.69
C ILE A 245 -4.56 -32.08 -7.24
N TRP A 246 -4.88 -31.64 -8.46
CA TRP A 246 -4.31 -30.53 -9.23
C TRP A 246 -4.46 -29.18 -8.53
#